data_AF-A0A645G1B9-F1
#
_entry.id   AF-A0A645G1B9-F1
#
_cell.length_a   1.000
_cell.length_b   1.000
_cell.length_c   1.000
_cell.angle_alpha   90.00
_cell.angle_beta   90.00
_cell.angle_gamma   90.00
#
_symmetry.space_group_name_H-M   'P 1'
#
loop_
_entity.id
_entity.type
_entity.pdbx_description
1 polymer ?
#
loop_
_entity_poly.entity_id
_entity_poly.type
_entity_poly.pdbx_seq_one_letter_code
_entity_poly.pdbx_strand_id
1 'polypeptide(L)'
;MGGFGAWEIAMEYPGYFSAVAPVCGGGMEWRASLIGNTPVWAFHGEDDDTVPVGRTKDMVKTLKAAGGNVKITLYPGVGHNCWDNAYDKEELIDWLLSQSKLI
;
A
#
# COMPACT_ATOMS: atom_id res chain seq x y z
N MET A 1 -6.34 6.42 8.78
CA MET A 1 -7.29 6.96 7.77
C MET A 1 -6.65 7.13 6.39
N GLY A 2 -5.54 7.85 6.24
CA GLY A 2 -4.90 8.09 4.93
C GLY A 2 -4.57 6.84 4.10
N GLY A 3 -4.13 5.74 4.75
CA GLY A 3 -3.89 4.47 4.06
C GLY A 3 -5.11 3.87 3.37
N PHE A 4 -6.31 4.02 3.93
CA PHE A 4 -7.55 3.60 3.27
C PHE A 4 -7.86 4.47 2.06
N GLY A 5 -7.69 5.78 2.18
CA GLY A 5 -7.89 6.72 1.07
C GLY A 5 -6.94 6.46 -0.10
N ALA A 6 -5.67 6.13 0.18
CA ALA A 6 -4.69 5.79 -0.84
C ALA A 6 -5.08 4.53 -1.63
N TRP A 7 -5.57 3.48 -0.95
CA TRP A 7 -6.12 2.30 -1.62
C TRP A 7 -7.36 2.65 -2.46
N GLU A 8 -8.32 3.39 -1.88
CA GLU A 8 -9.59 3.67 -2.55
C GLU A 8 -9.40 4.53 -3.81
N ILE A 9 -8.63 5.62 -3.73
CA ILE A 9 -8.44 6.51 -4.87
C ILE A 9 -7.65 5.83 -6.00
N ALA A 10 -6.77 4.88 -5.67
CA ALA A 10 -6.05 4.08 -6.66
C ALA A 10 -6.96 3.07 -7.37
N MET A 11 -7.94 2.50 -6.66
CA MET A 11 -8.98 1.64 -7.24
C MET A 11 -9.99 2.42 -8.07
N GLU A 12 -10.37 3.62 -7.62
CA GLU A 12 -11.38 4.45 -8.29
C GLU A 12 -10.84 5.12 -9.55
N TYR A 13 -9.54 5.45 -9.58
CA TYR A 13 -8.87 6.04 -10.74
C TYR A 13 -7.66 5.19 -11.20
N PRO A 14 -7.89 3.98 -11.76
CA PRO A 14 -6.82 3.11 -12.22
C PRO A 14 -5.89 3.81 -13.23
N GLY A 15 -4.58 3.71 -13.00
CA GLY A 15 -3.58 4.35 -13.87
C GLY A 15 -3.47 5.87 -13.75
N TYR A 16 -4.20 6.51 -12.81
CA TYR A 16 -4.05 7.95 -12.56
C TYR A 16 -2.78 8.30 -11.79
N PHE A 17 -2.28 7.41 -10.93
CA PHE A 17 -1.03 7.60 -10.19
C PHE A 17 0.10 6.78 -10.84
N SER A 18 1.34 7.29 -10.77
CA SER A 18 2.52 6.51 -11.21
C SER A 18 2.85 5.38 -10.23
N ALA A 19 2.49 5.54 -8.95
CA ALA A 19 2.60 4.54 -7.89
C ALA A 19 1.82 4.98 -6.65
N VAL A 20 1.63 4.05 -5.70
CA VAL A 20 0.85 4.28 -4.47
C VAL A 20 1.58 3.66 -3.27
N ALA A 21 1.64 4.40 -2.16
CA ALA A 21 2.26 3.96 -0.92
C ALA A 21 1.29 4.03 0.28
N PRO A 22 0.35 3.08 0.42
CA PRO A 22 -0.57 3.07 1.55
C PRO A 22 0.14 2.62 2.84
N VAL A 23 -0.04 3.39 3.92
CA VAL A 23 0.51 3.10 5.25
C VAL A 23 -0.64 2.86 6.23
N CYS A 24 -0.54 1.81 7.06
CA CYS A 24 -1.50 1.43 8.12
C CYS A 24 -2.98 1.52 7.68
N GLY A 25 -3.34 0.81 6.60
CA GLY A 25 -4.66 0.90 5.99
C GLY A 25 -5.23 -0.44 5.49
N GLY A 26 -6.21 -0.34 4.60
CA GLY A 26 -6.84 -1.48 3.93
C GLY A 26 -7.92 -0.99 2.98
N GLY A 27 -8.78 -1.89 2.54
CA GLY A 27 -9.88 -1.56 1.64
C GLY A 27 -10.86 -2.71 1.48
N MET A 28 -11.67 -2.62 0.45
CA MET A 28 -12.49 -3.74 -0.04
C MET A 28 -11.60 -4.62 -0.91
N GLU A 29 -11.03 -5.70 -0.36
CA GLU A 29 -9.96 -6.46 -1.02
C GLU A 29 -10.38 -7.07 -2.36
N TRP A 30 -11.66 -7.40 -2.54
CA TRP A 30 -12.20 -7.88 -3.82
C TRP A 30 -12.14 -6.84 -4.95
N ARG A 31 -11.92 -5.56 -4.63
CA ARG A 31 -11.68 -4.47 -5.59
C ARG A 31 -10.19 -4.24 -5.86
N ALA A 32 -9.27 -4.86 -5.11
CA ALA A 32 -7.84 -4.53 -5.19
C ALA A 32 -7.25 -4.69 -6.61
N SER A 33 -7.76 -5.64 -7.40
CA SER A 33 -7.35 -5.84 -8.80
C SER A 33 -7.65 -4.65 -9.72
N LEU A 34 -8.56 -3.75 -9.36
CA LEU A 34 -8.88 -2.55 -10.14
C LEU A 34 -7.68 -1.61 -10.27
N ILE A 35 -6.72 -1.67 -9.35
CA ILE A 35 -5.47 -0.88 -9.39
C ILE A 35 -4.62 -1.20 -10.63
N GLY A 36 -4.82 -2.39 -11.22
CA GLY A 36 -4.13 -2.85 -12.41
C GLY A 36 -2.63 -2.97 -12.18
N ASN A 37 -1.85 -2.38 -13.09
CA ASN A 37 -0.39 -2.44 -13.06
C ASN A 37 0.27 -1.30 -12.28
N THR A 38 -0.52 -0.40 -11.66
CA THR A 38 0.05 0.69 -10.84
C THR A 38 0.88 0.08 -9.72
N PRO A 39 2.19 0.38 -9.62
CA PRO A 39 3.04 -0.12 -8.56
C PRO A 39 2.52 0.29 -7.17
N VAL A 40 2.40 -0.68 -6.27
CA VAL A 40 1.99 -0.45 -4.88
C VAL A 40 3.06 -0.94 -3.91
N TRP A 41 3.45 -0.10 -2.97
CA TRP A 41 4.24 -0.51 -1.82
C TRP A 41 3.51 -0.20 -0.52
N ALA A 42 2.93 -1.22 0.10
CA ALA A 42 2.18 -1.08 1.33
C ALA A 42 3.06 -1.23 2.58
N PHE A 43 2.70 -0.54 3.66
CA PHE A 43 3.41 -0.55 4.94
C PHE A 43 2.45 -0.78 6.11
N HIS A 44 2.85 -1.59 7.09
CA HIS A 44 2.04 -1.85 8.28
C HIS A 44 2.86 -2.29 9.48
N GLY A 45 2.45 -1.89 10.69
CA GLY A 45 2.91 -2.49 11.94
C GLY A 45 2.23 -3.84 12.18
N GLU A 46 2.96 -4.85 12.67
CA GLU A 46 2.34 -6.16 12.94
C GLU A 46 1.48 -6.18 14.20
N ASP A 47 1.76 -5.27 15.14
CA ASP A 47 1.05 -5.15 16.42
C ASP A 47 0.06 -3.97 16.41
N ASP A 48 -0.38 -3.54 15.22
CA ASP A 48 -1.38 -2.49 15.04
C ASP A 48 -2.74 -2.91 15.64
N ASP A 49 -3.11 -2.24 16.73
CA ASP A 49 -4.34 -2.47 17.50
C ASP A 49 -5.54 -1.64 17.00
N THR A 50 -5.30 -0.70 16.09
CA THR A 50 -6.31 0.23 15.56
C THR A 50 -6.79 -0.24 14.18
N VAL A 51 -5.86 -0.64 13.32
CA VAL A 51 -6.14 -1.27 12.02
C VAL A 51 -5.40 -2.60 11.98
N PRO A 52 -6.07 -3.74 12.13
CA PRO A 52 -5.37 -5.02 12.14
C PRO A 52 -4.56 -5.22 10.85
N VAL A 53 -3.29 -5.65 10.98
CA VAL A 53 -2.37 -5.88 9.86
C VAL A 53 -2.95 -6.77 8.74
N GLY A 54 -3.89 -7.66 9.09
CA GLY A 54 -4.68 -8.46 8.16
C GLY A 54 -5.31 -7.64 7.04
N ARG A 55 -5.77 -6.41 7.32
CA ARG A 55 -6.40 -5.52 6.33
C ARG A 55 -5.47 -5.17 5.17
N THR A 56 -4.18 -4.95 5.42
CA THR A 56 -3.21 -4.74 4.34
C THR A 56 -2.76 -6.06 3.71
N LYS A 57 -2.59 -7.13 4.51
CA LYS A 57 -2.22 -8.46 4.00
C LYS A 57 -3.25 -8.96 2.97
N ASP A 58 -4.55 -8.75 3.20
CA ASP A 58 -5.63 -9.16 2.29
C ASP A 58 -5.66 -8.36 0.98
N MET A 59 -5.45 -7.04 1.03
CA MET A 59 -5.31 -6.20 -0.17
C MET A 59 -4.14 -6.67 -1.05
N VAL A 60 -2.96 -6.85 -0.43
CA VAL A 60 -1.74 -7.27 -1.11
C VAL A 60 -1.89 -8.66 -1.70
N LYS A 61 -2.47 -9.60 -0.95
CA LYS A 61 -2.76 -10.96 -1.42
C LYS A 61 -3.65 -10.95 -2.66
N THR A 62 -4.75 -10.20 -2.62
CA THR A 62 -5.72 -10.15 -3.73
C THR A 62 -5.11 -9.49 -4.97
N LEU A 63 -4.42 -8.36 -4.82
CA LEU A 63 -3.77 -7.70 -5.95
C LEU A 63 -2.65 -8.57 -6.56
N LYS A 64 -1.85 -9.24 -5.72
CA LYS A 64 -0.81 -10.16 -6.19
C LYS A 64 -1.39 -11.37 -6.92
N ALA A 65 -2.50 -11.93 -6.44
CA ALA A 65 -3.20 -13.03 -7.11
C ALA A 65 -3.78 -12.63 -8.48
N ALA A 66 -4.11 -11.35 -8.66
CA ALA A 66 -4.54 -10.78 -9.94
C ALA A 66 -3.36 -10.43 -10.89
N GLY A 67 -2.11 -10.71 -10.50
CA GLY A 67 -0.92 -10.39 -11.29
C GLY A 67 -0.43 -8.95 -11.18
N GLY A 68 -0.95 -8.17 -10.22
CA GLY A 68 -0.57 -6.77 -10.02
C GLY A 68 0.85 -6.59 -9.43
N ASN A 69 1.39 -5.38 -9.61
CA ASN A 69 2.70 -5.00 -9.10
C ASN A 69 2.58 -4.47 -7.66
N VAL A 70 2.71 -5.36 -6.68
CA VAL A 70 2.58 -5.01 -5.26
C VAL A 70 3.63 -5.67 -4.37
N LYS A 71 4.17 -4.89 -3.43
CA LYS A 71 4.97 -5.38 -2.30
C LYS A 71 4.47 -4.80 -0.98
N ILE A 72 4.87 -5.44 0.12
CA ILE A 72 4.52 -5.06 1.49
C ILE A 72 5.76 -5.07 2.37
N THR A 73 5.89 -4.06 3.23
CA THR A 73 6.81 -4.06 4.38
C THR A 73 5.98 -4.17 5.65
N LEU A 74 6.35 -5.13 6.50
CA LEU A 74 5.75 -5.34 7.80
C LEU A 74 6.79 -5.01 8.87
N TYR A 75 6.38 -4.27 9.89
CA TYR A 75 7.25 -3.88 11.01
C TYR A 75 6.89 -4.69 12.26
N PRO A 76 7.71 -5.70 12.63
CA PRO A 76 7.47 -6.51 13.82
C PRO A 76 7.52 -5.66 15.09
N GLY A 77 6.59 -5.87 16.03
CA GLY A 77 6.56 -5.14 17.30
C GLY A 77 6.07 -3.69 17.20
N VAL A 78 5.73 -3.20 16.00
CA VAL A 78 5.27 -1.83 15.78
C VAL A 78 3.75 -1.81 15.74
N GLY A 79 3.17 -0.89 16.51
CA GLY A 79 1.73 -0.62 16.55
C GLY A 79 1.25 0.28 15.41
N HIS A 80 0.17 1.03 15.65
CA HIS A 80 -0.48 1.83 14.60
C HIS A 80 0.46 2.86 13.95
N ASN A 81 1.33 3.50 14.74
CA ASN A 81 2.31 4.49 14.26
C ASN A 81 3.52 3.83 13.57
N CYS A 82 3.26 3.16 12.44
CA CYS A 82 4.32 2.62 11.58
C CYS A 82 4.77 3.59 10.48
N TRP A 83 4.11 4.76 10.36
CA TRP A 83 4.49 5.77 9.38
C TRP A 83 5.82 6.43 9.70
N ASP A 84 6.20 6.54 10.97
CA ASP A 84 7.55 6.96 11.34
C ASP A 84 8.57 6.01 10.70
N ASN A 85 8.41 4.69 10.84
CA ASN A 85 9.30 3.72 10.21
C ASN A 85 9.27 3.74 8.67
N ALA A 86 8.12 4.05 8.07
CA ALA A 86 7.95 4.10 6.62
C ALA A 86 8.62 5.34 6.01
N TYR A 87 8.57 6.48 6.71
CA TYR A 87 9.09 7.76 6.21
C TYR A 87 10.49 8.11 6.72
N ASP A 88 10.98 7.44 7.77
CA ASP A 88 12.33 7.67 8.34
C ASP A 88 13.47 7.23 7.41
N LYS A 89 13.18 6.42 6.38
CA LYS A 89 14.16 6.00 5.38
C LYS A 89 13.90 6.64 4.02
N GLU A 90 14.98 7.09 3.38
CA GLU A 90 14.95 7.64 2.01
C GLU A 90 14.41 6.62 0.99
N GLU A 91 14.48 5.31 1.28
CA GLU A 91 14.09 4.24 0.36
C GLU A 91 12.66 4.35 -0.19
N LEU A 92 11.67 4.76 0.63
CA LEU A 92 10.31 4.96 0.14
C LEU A 92 10.23 6.16 -0.81
N ILE A 93 10.89 7.26 -0.45
CA ILE A 93 10.88 8.49 -1.26
C ILE A 93 11.62 8.24 -2.58
N ASP A 94 12.80 7.62 -2.54
CA ASP A 94 13.56 7.22 -3.72
C ASP A 94 12.76 6.28 -4.61
N TRP A 95 12.08 5.30 -4.01
CA TRP A 95 11.23 4.38 -4.76
C TRP A 95 10.08 5.12 -5.43
N LEU A 96 9.40 6.07 -4.75
CA LEU A 96 8.35 6.88 -5.35
C LEU A 96 8.88 7.73 -6.51
N LEU A 97 10.03 8.39 -6.32
CA LEU A 97 10.67 9.22 -7.33
C LEU A 97 11.17 8.43 -8.54
N SER A 98 11.47 7.13 -8.37
CA SER A 98 11.85 6.27 -9.47
C SER A 98 10.68 5.79 -10.33
N GLN A 99 9.42 6.01 -9.91
CA GLN A 99 8.24 5.59 -10.67
C GLN A 99 7.86 6.64 -11.70
N SER A 100 7.63 6.20 -12.93
CA SER A 100 7.09 7.03 -14.00
C SER A 100 5.94 6.31 -14.67
N LYS A 101 4.95 7.08 -15.16
CA LYS A 101 4.04 6.53 -16.15
C LYS A 101 4.79 6.41 -17.46
N LEU A 102 4.87 5.19 -17.98
CA LEU A 102 5.18 5.02 -19.40
C LEU A 102 3.99 5.60 -20.17
N ILE A 103 4.25 6.68 -20.92
CA ILE A 103 3.29 7.33 -21.83
C ILE A 103 3.21 6.49 -23.10
#